data_AF-A0A8B8DIB4-F1
#
_entry.id   AF-A0A8B8DIB4-F1
#
_cell.length_a   1.000
_cell.length_b   1.000
_cell.length_c   1.000
_cell.angle_alpha   90.00
_cell.angle_beta   90.00
_cell.angle_gamma   90.00
#
_symmetry.space_group_name_H-M   'P 1'
#
loop_
_entity.id
_entity.type
_entity.pdbx_description
1 polymer ?
#
loop_
_entity_poly.entity_id
_entity_poly.type
_entity_poly.pdbx_seq_one_letter_code
_entity_poly.pdbx_strand_id
1 'polypeptide(L)'
;MSSGGNGELVSQKWCSILNHVCNVHEGHGAEFPRCEHGDLGDRLWIRRDSKAYEELERVVKGRHLLTDIRKMSPAEQTSGLEAFHKVLCHFAPKFVHFFHAQMEAR
;
A
#
# COMPACT_ATOMS: atom_id res chain seq x y z
N MET A 1 -6.65 -2.91 0.62
CA MET A 1 -6.41 -2.06 -0.57
C MET A 1 -7.30 -2.55 -1.72
N SER A 2 -7.88 -1.64 -2.52
CA SER A 2 -8.85 -1.96 -3.61
C SER A 2 -8.28 -2.88 -4.71
N SER A 3 -6.96 -3.08 -4.75
CA SER A 3 -6.27 -3.76 -5.85
C SER A 3 -6.20 -5.28 -5.74
N GLY A 4 -6.72 -5.90 -4.68
CA GLY A 4 -6.82 -7.38 -4.57
C GLY A 4 -5.49 -8.16 -4.65
N GLY A 5 -4.35 -7.49 -4.52
CA GLY A 5 -3.01 -8.10 -4.62
C GLY A 5 -2.38 -7.96 -5.99
N ASN A 6 -3.09 -7.35 -6.94
CA ASN A 6 -2.57 -7.01 -8.25
C ASN A 6 -1.59 -5.84 -8.13
N GLY A 7 -0.30 -6.15 -8.05
CA GLY A 7 0.77 -5.16 -7.94
C GLY A 7 0.84 -4.20 -9.13
N GLU A 8 0.39 -4.60 -10.32
CA GLU A 8 0.31 -3.73 -11.49
C GLU A 8 -0.79 -2.69 -11.33
N LEU A 9 -1.98 -3.10 -10.90
CA LEU A 9 -3.08 -2.19 -10.57
C LEU A 9 -2.68 -1.20 -9.45
N VAL A 10 -1.96 -1.67 -8.41
CA VAL A 10 -1.41 -0.78 -7.37
C VAL A 10 -0.44 0.25 -7.97
N SER A 11 0.46 -0.19 -8.84
CA SER A 11 1.43 0.70 -9.51
C SER A 11 0.73 1.73 -10.40
N GLN A 12 -0.30 1.34 -11.14
CA GLN A 12 -1.06 2.26 -12.00
C GLN A 12 -1.85 3.29 -11.18
N LYS A 13 -2.54 2.85 -10.11
CA LYS A 13 -3.21 3.76 -9.16
C LYS A 13 -2.23 4.69 -8.43
N TRP A 14 -0.99 4.26 -8.19
CA TRP A 14 0.05 5.12 -7.60
C TRP A 14 0.57 6.16 -8.60
N CYS A 15 0.95 5.72 -9.80
CA CYS A 15 1.45 6.62 -10.84
C CYS A 15 0.38 7.59 -11.34
N SER A 16 -0.91 7.25 -11.25
CA SER A 16 -2.01 8.12 -11.64
C SER A 16 -2.03 9.44 -10.87
N ILE A 17 -1.43 9.51 -9.67
CA ILE A 17 -1.32 10.75 -8.88
C ILE A 17 -0.70 11.88 -9.70
N LEU A 18 0.29 11.60 -10.56
CA LEU A 18 0.91 12.62 -11.42
C LEU A 18 -0.03 13.19 -12.47
N ASN A 19 -0.95 12.39 -12.99
CA ASN A 19 -2.02 12.89 -13.85
C ASN A 19 -3.03 13.67 -13.00
N HIS A 20 -3.35 13.15 -11.83
CA HIS A 20 -4.43 13.63 -10.98
C HIS A 20 -4.19 15.03 -10.42
N VAL A 21 -2.96 15.32 -9.97
CA VAL A 21 -2.56 16.66 -9.50
C VAL A 21 -2.57 17.72 -10.61
N CYS A 22 -2.62 17.29 -11.88
CA CYS A 22 -2.69 18.13 -13.07
C CYS A 22 -4.07 18.12 -13.73
N ASN A 23 -5.11 17.67 -13.03
CA ASN A 23 -6.48 17.53 -13.54
C ASN A 23 -6.64 16.59 -14.74
N VAL A 24 -5.75 15.62 -14.90
CA VAL A 24 -5.85 14.57 -15.92
C VAL A 24 -6.39 13.30 -15.25
N HIS A 25 -7.57 12.86 -15.66
CA HIS A 25 -8.31 11.75 -15.02
C HIS A 25 -8.36 10.46 -15.84
N GLU A 26 -7.58 10.40 -16.91
CA GLU A 26 -7.52 9.28 -17.85
C GLU A 26 -6.06 8.93 -18.18
N GLY A 27 -5.86 7.78 -18.85
CA GLY A 27 -4.56 7.33 -19.35
C GLY A 27 -3.61 6.85 -18.25
N HIS A 28 -4.10 6.22 -17.17
CA HIS A 28 -3.22 5.72 -16.11
C HIS A 28 -2.73 4.28 -16.33
N GLY A 29 -3.24 3.58 -17.35
CA GLY A 29 -2.78 2.24 -17.75
C GLY A 29 -3.94 1.32 -18.12
N ALA A 30 -3.64 0.04 -18.40
CA ALA A 30 -4.64 -0.94 -18.83
C ALA A 30 -5.55 -1.42 -17.68
N GLU A 31 -5.02 -1.55 -16.48
CA GLU A 31 -5.74 -2.03 -15.28
C GLU A 31 -6.50 -0.89 -14.59
N PHE A 32 -6.03 0.35 -14.74
CA PHE A 32 -6.65 1.56 -14.21
C PHE A 32 -6.67 2.67 -15.27
N PRO A 33 -7.55 2.60 -16.27
CA PRO A 33 -7.54 3.57 -17.37
C PRO A 33 -8.02 4.97 -16.97
N ARG A 34 -8.84 5.08 -15.92
CA ARG A 34 -9.50 6.32 -15.48
C ARG A 34 -9.81 6.30 -13.97
N CYS A 35 -9.86 7.47 -13.34
CA CYS A 35 -10.29 7.64 -11.96
C CYS A 35 -11.78 7.27 -11.70
N GLU A 36 -12.05 6.73 -10.50
CA GLU A 36 -13.37 6.23 -10.07
C GLU A 36 -14.30 7.34 -9.49
N HIS A 37 -13.82 8.57 -9.33
CA HIS A 37 -14.63 9.67 -8.78
C HIS A 37 -15.30 10.52 -9.87
N GLY A 38 -16.31 11.30 -9.47
CA GLY A 38 -16.98 12.29 -10.32
C GLY A 38 -16.18 13.59 -10.47
N ASP A 39 -16.82 14.61 -11.05
CA ASP A 39 -16.17 15.92 -11.19
C ASP A 39 -15.82 16.52 -9.81
N LEU A 40 -14.58 17.03 -9.70
CA LEU A 40 -14.04 17.64 -8.49
C LEU A 40 -14.22 19.17 -8.46
N GLY A 41 -14.77 19.74 -9.54
CA GLY A 41 -14.98 21.17 -9.73
C GLY A 41 -13.68 21.95 -9.89
N ASP A 42 -13.79 23.27 -9.84
CA ASP A 42 -12.64 24.16 -9.99
C ASP A 42 -11.70 24.08 -8.79
N ARG A 43 -10.42 23.84 -9.09
CA ARG A 43 -9.33 23.77 -8.12
C ARG A 43 -8.07 24.39 -8.70
N LEU A 44 -7.12 24.69 -7.81
CA LEU A 44 -5.76 25.05 -8.20
C LEU A 44 -4.97 23.78 -8.49
N TRP A 45 -4.77 23.50 -9.78
CA TRP A 45 -4.02 22.34 -10.25
C TRP A 45 -2.54 22.68 -10.44
N ILE A 46 -1.68 21.67 -10.25
CA ILE A 46 -0.25 21.82 -10.51
C ILE A 46 -0.04 21.86 -12.02
N ARG A 47 0.81 22.77 -12.49
CA ARG A 47 1.24 22.78 -13.89
C ARG A 47 2.39 21.81 -14.10
N ARG A 48 2.36 21.06 -15.21
CA ARG A 48 3.38 20.05 -15.54
C ARG A 48 4.78 20.65 -15.78
N ASP A 49 4.85 21.91 -16.18
CA ASP A 49 6.09 22.66 -16.41
C ASP A 49 6.67 23.27 -15.13
N SER A 50 6.03 23.06 -13.97
CA SER A 50 6.48 23.62 -12.70
C SER A 50 7.55 22.76 -12.03
N LYS A 51 8.46 23.41 -11.29
CA LYS A 51 9.43 22.73 -10.43
C LYS A 51 8.76 21.83 -9.38
N ALA A 52 7.58 22.22 -8.90
CA ALA A 52 6.81 21.40 -7.96
C ALA A 52 6.40 20.05 -8.57
N TYR A 53 6.00 20.04 -9.85
CA TYR A 53 5.68 18.81 -10.57
C TYR A 53 6.91 17.93 -10.77
N GLU A 54 8.04 18.52 -11.18
CA GLU A 54 9.30 17.79 -11.39
C GLU A 54 9.75 17.05 -10.12
N GLU A 55 9.72 17.74 -8.97
CA GLU A 55 10.08 17.14 -7.68
C GLU A 55 9.10 16.02 -7.28
N LEU A 56 7.80 16.21 -7.51
CA LEU A 56 6.80 15.19 -7.26
C LEU A 56 7.00 13.97 -8.16
N GLU A 57 7.26 14.18 -9.45
CA GLU A 57 7.51 13.12 -10.41
C GLU A 57 8.71 12.27 -10.03
N ARG A 58 9.81 12.91 -9.59
CA ARG A 58 11.00 12.22 -9.10
C ARG A 58 10.71 11.28 -7.93
N VAL A 59 9.84 11.71 -7.01
CA VAL A 59 9.44 10.89 -5.86
C VAL A 59 8.50 9.77 -6.30
N VAL A 60 7.43 10.09 -7.02
CA VAL A 60 6.40 9.11 -7.43
C VAL A 60 6.99 8.02 -8.32
N LYS A 61 7.87 8.37 -9.26
CA LYS A 61 8.53 7.42 -10.17
C LYS A 61 9.83 6.82 -9.61
N GLY A 62 10.15 7.04 -8.34
CA GLY A 62 11.34 6.49 -7.71
C GLY A 62 11.37 4.96 -7.79
N ARG A 63 12.43 4.39 -8.38
CA ARG A 63 12.56 2.94 -8.65
C ARG A 63 12.30 2.06 -7.43
N HIS A 64 12.92 2.40 -6.30
CA HIS A 64 12.80 1.64 -5.06
C HIS A 64 11.37 1.69 -4.53
N LEU A 65 10.80 2.90 -4.45
CA LEU A 65 9.43 3.10 -4.00
C LEU A 65 8.42 2.33 -4.86
N LEU A 66 8.53 2.41 -6.19
CA LEU A 66 7.66 1.64 -7.10
C LEU A 66 7.80 0.12 -6.91
N THR A 67 9.01 -0.37 -6.67
CA THR A 67 9.24 -1.79 -6.41
C THR A 67 8.54 -2.25 -5.14
N ASP A 68 8.56 -1.44 -4.10
CA ASP A 68 7.94 -1.74 -2.82
C ASP A 68 6.42 -1.61 -2.88
N ILE A 69 5.93 -0.59 -3.59
CA ILE A 69 4.50 -0.35 -3.82
C ILE A 69 3.83 -1.53 -4.49
N ARG A 70 4.47 -2.15 -5.49
CA ARG A 70 3.95 -3.35 -6.16
C ARG A 70 3.81 -4.55 -5.24
N LYS A 71 4.54 -4.57 -4.12
CA LYS A 71 4.55 -5.65 -3.12
C LYS A 71 3.73 -5.30 -1.88
N MET A 72 3.04 -4.16 -1.86
CA MET A 72 2.18 -3.81 -0.74
C MET A 72 1.11 -4.87 -0.54
N SER A 73 0.94 -5.27 0.71
CA SER A 73 -0.02 -6.31 1.06
C SER A 73 -1.44 -5.87 0.68
N PRO A 74 -2.23 -6.75 0.04
CA PRO A 74 -3.59 -6.42 -0.39
C PRO A 74 -4.57 -6.30 0.77
N ALA A 75 -4.36 -7.12 1.80
CA ALA A 75 -5.15 -7.17 3.02
C ALA A 75 -4.68 -6.12 4.04
N GLU A 76 -5.53 -5.85 5.03
CA GLU A 76 -5.25 -4.95 6.13
C GLU A 76 -3.83 -5.15 6.70
N GLN A 77 -3.17 -4.05 7.05
CA GLN A 77 -1.85 -4.11 7.67
C GLN A 77 -1.96 -4.78 9.04
N THR A 78 -1.44 -6.00 9.17
CA THR A 78 -1.41 -6.76 10.43
C THR A 78 -0.35 -6.24 11.40
N SER A 79 0.47 -5.28 11.01
CA SER A 79 1.59 -4.77 11.81
C SER A 79 1.17 -4.32 13.22
N GLY A 80 0.00 -3.70 13.37
CA GLY A 80 -0.55 -3.33 14.68
C GLY A 80 -0.92 -4.55 15.54
N LEU A 81 -1.58 -5.56 14.95
CA LEU A 81 -1.94 -6.81 15.62
C LEU A 81 -0.70 -7.62 15.99
N GLU A 82 0.29 -7.68 15.09
CA GLU A 82 1.58 -8.35 15.31
C GLU A 82 2.37 -7.67 16.42
N ALA A 83 2.41 -6.33 16.45
CA ALA A 83 3.06 -5.58 17.53
C ALA A 83 2.38 -5.83 18.88
N PHE A 84 1.05 -5.82 18.93
CA PHE A 84 0.29 -6.13 20.14
C PHE A 84 0.57 -7.56 20.65
N HIS A 85 0.48 -8.56 19.77
CA HIS A 85 0.81 -9.95 20.13
C HIS A 85 2.26 -10.11 20.59
N LYS A 86 3.21 -9.40 19.96
CA LYS A 86 4.62 -9.44 20.35
C LYS A 86 4.82 -8.90 21.77
N VAL A 87 4.14 -7.82 22.14
CA VAL A 87 4.17 -7.29 23.52
C VAL A 87 3.59 -8.30 24.51
N LEU A 88 2.42 -8.87 24.21
CA LEU A 88 1.83 -9.91 25.07
C LEU A 88 2.77 -11.10 25.25
N CYS A 89 3.31 -11.65 24.17
CA CYS A 89 4.25 -12.78 24.22
C CYS A 89 5.58 -12.43 24.93
N HIS A 90 5.99 -11.16 24.92
CA HIS A 90 7.19 -10.73 25.62
C HIS A 90 7.02 -10.75 27.14
N PHE A 91 5.84 -10.33 27.64
CA PHE A 91 5.54 -10.29 29.07
C PHE A 91 4.80 -11.52 29.59
N ALA A 92 4.28 -12.37 28.70
CA ALA A 92 3.68 -13.64 29.08
C ALA A 92 4.75 -14.57 29.68
N PRO A 93 4.50 -15.17 30.87
CA PRO A 93 5.44 -16.08 31.48
C PRO A 93 5.63 -17.31 30.58
N LYS A 94 6.87 -17.55 30.13
CA LYS A 94 7.25 -18.73 29.32
C LYS A 94 7.24 -20.05 30.11
N PHE A 95 6.94 -20.02 31.41
CA PHE A 95 7.18 -21.09 32.38
C PHE A 95 5.91 -21.71 33.00
N VAL A 96 4.81 -21.79 32.27
CA VAL A 96 3.79 -22.81 32.57
C VAL A 96 4.15 -24.07 31.80
N HIS A 97 4.85 -24.97 32.48
CA HIS A 97 5.15 -26.30 31.97
C HIS A 97 3.81 -27.07 31.90
N PHE A 98 3.24 -27.19 30.71
CA PHE A 98 2.10 -28.07 30.51
C PHE A 98 2.61 -29.51 30.64
N PHE A 99 2.29 -30.18 31.74
CA PHE A 99 2.47 -31.62 31.84
C PHE A 99 1.45 -32.28 30.90
N HIS A 100 1.93 -32.76 29.76
CA HIS A 100 1.15 -33.72 28.99
C HIS A 100 1.33 -35.06 29.67
N ALA A 101 0.23 -35.72 30.09
CA ALA A 101 0.29 -37.15 30.35
C ALA A 101 0.87 -37.81 29.08
N GLN A 102 1.93 -38.59 29.26
CA GLN A 102 2.70 -39.18 28.16
C GLN A 102 1.74 -39.86 27.18
N MET A 103 1.90 -39.61 25.87
CA MET A 103 1.25 -40.47 24.88
C MET A 103 1.90 -41.85 24.98
N GLU A 104 1.10 -42.87 25.31
CA GLU A 104 1.53 -44.26 25.14
C GLU A 104 1.67 -44.54 23.64
N ALA A 105 2.92 -44.73 23.20
CA ALA A 105 3.20 -45.27 21.89
C ALA A 105 2.66 -46.70 21.82
N ARG A 106 1.84 -46.99 20.81
CA ARG A 106 1.41 -48.36 20.46
C ARG A 106 2.39 -49.01 19.50
#